data_AF-A0A1Y2U978-F1
#
_entry.id   AF-A0A1Y2U978-F1
#
_cell.length_a   1.000
_cell.length_b   1.000
_cell.length_c   1.000
_cell.angle_alpha   90.00
_cell.angle_beta   90.00
_cell.angle_gamma   90.00
#
_symmetry.space_group_name_H-M   'P 1'
#
loop_
_entity.id
_entity.type
_entity.pdbx_description
1 polymer ?
#
loop_
_entity_poly.entity_id
_entity_poly.type
_entity_poly.pdbx_seq_one_letter_code
_entity_poly.pdbx_strand_id
1 'polypeptide(L)'
;MDLCPDGRNLIAYVQRSVEEGEEFQFPGFEFLQRLNITQIQVKLAKIKSCIKKEQDLSSNDGELLEKTLRDYVTAIRDYQFIRGQRVIRGTEIQDRKLPLDQIFRSAEDLNDPFPTYYTLHQDAKEKIDPIREAFMKYFPSRLTWSKEERRQRERDYMDGKLPKRVSKFVDYSVRFLIANTGGLLLGVPWVIIVVQPSMLKSMVVSSSFIIFFALALAFGVKVSNLETLISTFAYAAALFGLIGTILGCSV
;
A
#
# COMPACT_ATOMS: atom_id res chain seq x y z
N MET A 1 27.21 -32.55 6.52
CA MET A 1 26.66 -32.04 7.79
C MET A 1 25.42 -31.27 7.43
N ASP A 2 24.27 -31.72 7.92
CA ASP A 2 22.94 -31.33 7.44
C ASP A 2 22.67 -29.83 7.68
N LEU A 3 22.57 -29.07 6.58
CA LEU A 3 22.25 -27.64 6.55
C LEU A 3 20.74 -27.36 6.68
N CYS A 4 19.93 -28.38 6.95
CA CYS A 4 18.48 -28.22 7.08
C CYS A 4 18.11 -28.01 8.55
N PRO A 5 17.55 -26.86 8.94
CA PRO A 5 16.94 -26.71 10.26
C PRO A 5 15.81 -27.76 10.43
N ASP A 6 15.65 -28.30 11.65
CA ASP A 6 14.60 -29.28 11.97
C ASP A 6 13.23 -28.70 11.55
N GLY A 7 12.62 -29.31 10.53
CA GLY A 7 11.40 -28.80 9.90
C GLY A 7 10.24 -28.59 10.88
N ARG A 8 10.26 -29.25 12.04
CA ARG A 8 9.30 -29.05 13.13
C ARG A 8 9.41 -27.68 13.78
N ASN A 9 10.62 -27.12 13.89
CA ASN A 9 10.84 -25.79 14.46
C ASN A 9 10.34 -24.68 13.52
N LEU A 10 10.46 -24.88 12.20
CA LEU A 10 9.94 -23.95 11.21
C LEU A 10 8.40 -23.90 11.23
N ILE A 11 7.75 -25.07 11.28
CA ILE A 11 6.28 -25.15 11.35
C ILE A 11 5.76 -24.49 12.63
N ALA A 12 6.39 -24.75 13.78
CA ALA A 12 6.03 -24.13 15.04
C ALA A 12 6.16 -22.59 15.01
N TYR A 13 7.21 -22.08 14.36
CA TYR A 13 7.41 -20.65 14.17
C TYR A 13 6.31 -20.04 13.27
N VAL A 14 6.01 -20.66 12.13
CA VAL A 14 4.94 -20.20 11.23
C VAL A 14 3.60 -20.20 11.94
N GLN A 15 3.29 -21.27 12.67
CA GLN A 15 2.03 -21.39 13.40
C GLN A 15 1.90 -20.32 14.49
N ARG A 16 2.97 -20.05 15.26
CA ARG A 16 3.00 -18.95 16.23
C ARG A 16 2.78 -17.59 15.56
N SER A 17 3.46 -17.33 14.43
CA SER A 17 3.29 -16.07 13.68
C SER A 17 1.86 -15.87 13.20
N VAL A 18 1.16 -16.94 12.82
CA VAL A 18 -0.24 -16.91 12.40
C VAL A 18 -1.18 -16.69 13.60
N GLU A 19 -0.94 -17.37 14.72
CA GLU A 19 -1.78 -17.30 15.94
C GLU A 19 -1.67 -15.94 16.65
N GLU A 20 -0.48 -15.33 16.67
CA GLU A 20 -0.22 -14.04 17.32
C GLU A 20 -0.67 -12.83 16.47
N GLY A 21 -1.09 -13.06 15.22
CA GLY A 21 -1.55 -12.00 14.31
C GLY A 21 -0.45 -10.98 13.98
N GLU A 22 0.82 -11.41 14.04
CA GLU A 22 1.96 -10.56 13.75
C GLU A 22 2.16 -10.43 12.24
N GLU A 23 2.54 -9.23 11.77
CA GLU A 23 2.88 -9.02 10.36
C GLU A 23 4.13 -9.84 10.01
N PHE A 24 4.02 -10.72 9.01
CA PHE A 24 5.10 -11.63 8.65
C PHE A 24 6.34 -10.86 8.17
N GLN A 25 7.44 -11.05 8.88
CA GLN A 25 8.74 -10.48 8.53
C GLN A 25 9.47 -11.48 7.64
N PHE A 26 10.09 -10.97 6.57
CA PHE A 26 10.95 -11.79 5.74
C PHE A 26 12.33 -11.15 5.56
N PRO A 27 13.36 -12.00 5.43
CA PRO A 27 14.69 -11.55 5.07
C PRO A 27 14.70 -10.96 3.64
N GLY A 28 15.02 -9.68 3.55
CA GLY A 28 15.38 -9.00 2.32
C GLY A 28 16.81 -9.39 1.95
N PHE A 29 16.97 -10.48 1.19
CA PHE A 29 18.24 -10.94 0.66
C PHE A 29 18.75 -10.04 -0.48
N GLU A 30 18.95 -8.74 -0.20
CA GLU A 30 19.23 -7.72 -1.20
C GLU A 30 20.48 -8.04 -2.05
N PHE A 31 21.54 -8.51 -1.39
CA PHE A 31 22.75 -8.91 -2.09
C PHE A 31 22.49 -10.06 -3.07
N LEU A 32 21.78 -11.11 -2.65
CA LEU A 32 21.45 -12.25 -3.52
C LEU A 32 20.52 -11.85 -4.67
N GLN A 33 19.58 -10.93 -4.42
CA GLN A 33 18.71 -10.39 -5.47
C GLN A 33 19.52 -9.62 -6.52
N ARG A 34 20.41 -8.73 -6.09
CA ARG A 34 21.30 -7.99 -7.00
C ARG A 34 22.22 -8.93 -7.75
N LEU A 35 22.78 -9.93 -7.08
CA LEU A 35 23.62 -10.96 -7.70
C LEU A 35 22.86 -11.73 -8.79
N ASN A 36 21.63 -12.16 -8.51
CA ASN A 36 20.77 -12.83 -9.47
C ASN A 36 20.49 -11.95 -10.71
N ILE A 37 20.15 -10.67 -10.50
CA ILE A 37 19.95 -9.71 -11.59
C ILE A 37 21.23 -9.58 -12.43
N THR A 38 22.40 -9.43 -11.80
CA THR A 38 23.69 -9.34 -12.50
C THR A 38 23.99 -10.61 -13.30
N GLN A 39 23.72 -11.80 -12.74
CA GLN A 39 23.90 -13.06 -13.48
C GLN A 39 23.02 -13.11 -14.73
N ILE A 40 21.76 -12.66 -14.65
CA ILE A 40 20.85 -12.60 -15.80
C ILE A 40 21.37 -11.58 -16.84
N GLN A 41 21.88 -10.43 -16.42
CA GLN A 41 22.49 -9.44 -17.32
C GLN A 41 23.68 -10.00 -18.09
N VAL A 42 24.55 -10.78 -17.42
CA VAL A 42 25.68 -11.44 -18.08
C VAL A 42 25.20 -12.46 -19.12
N LYS A 43 24.13 -13.22 -18.83
CA LYS A 43 23.53 -14.14 -19.80
C LYS A 43 23.00 -13.40 -21.03
N LEU A 44 22.26 -12.31 -20.83
CA LEU A 44 21.76 -11.47 -21.92
C LEU A 44 22.89 -10.87 -22.75
N ALA A 45 23.99 -10.44 -22.13
CA ALA A 45 25.16 -9.93 -22.84
C ALA A 45 25.81 -11.01 -23.75
N LYS A 46 25.88 -12.25 -23.28
CA LYS A 46 26.38 -13.39 -24.10
C LYS A 46 25.47 -13.67 -25.29
N ILE A 47 24.15 -13.74 -25.07
CA ILE A 47 23.17 -13.96 -26.14
C ILE A 47 23.28 -12.84 -27.19
N LYS A 48 23.35 -11.58 -26.75
CA LYS A 48 23.57 -10.41 -27.61
C LYS A 48 24.84 -10.54 -28.45
N SER A 49 25.94 -11.02 -27.86
CA SER A 49 27.20 -11.25 -28.58
C SER A 49 27.10 -12.38 -29.61
N CYS A 50 26.36 -13.46 -29.33
CA CYS A 50 26.16 -14.55 -30.30
C CYS A 50 25.33 -14.08 -31.49
N ILE A 51 24.17 -13.45 -31.26
CA ILE A 51 23.31 -12.90 -32.32
C ILE A 51 24.08 -11.91 -33.19
N LYS A 52 24.91 -11.05 -32.59
CA LYS A 52 25.74 -10.09 -33.34
C LYS A 52 26.76 -10.77 -34.25
N LYS A 53 27.33 -11.92 -33.84
CA LYS A 53 28.32 -12.66 -34.62
C LYS A 53 27.69 -13.45 -35.75
N GLU A 54 26.54 -14.06 -35.49
CA GLU A 54 25.88 -14.96 -36.44
C GLU A 54 24.95 -14.23 -37.42
N GLN A 55 24.58 -12.97 -37.13
CA GLN A 55 23.64 -12.15 -37.92
C GLN A 55 22.26 -12.78 -38.18
N ASP A 56 21.99 -13.92 -37.57
CA ASP A 56 20.74 -14.65 -37.66
C ASP A 56 20.30 -15.08 -36.25
N LEU A 57 19.00 -15.23 -36.06
CA LEU A 57 18.41 -15.66 -34.81
C LEU A 57 17.98 -17.11 -34.99
N SER A 58 18.87 -18.03 -34.57
CA SER A 58 18.51 -19.45 -34.47
C SER A 58 17.25 -19.62 -33.62
N SER A 59 16.35 -20.50 -34.02
CA SER A 59 15.08 -20.77 -33.32
C SER A 59 15.29 -21.05 -31.81
N ASN A 60 16.36 -21.79 -31.48
CA ASN A 60 16.72 -22.11 -30.10
C ASN A 60 17.23 -20.88 -29.31
N ASP A 61 17.98 -19.99 -29.97
CA ASP A 61 18.47 -18.75 -29.35
C ASP A 61 17.35 -17.72 -29.15
N GLY A 62 16.32 -17.76 -30.01
CA GLY A 62 15.10 -16.97 -29.86
C GLY A 62 14.32 -17.33 -28.60
N GLU A 63 14.07 -18.63 -28.38
CA GLU A 63 13.36 -19.11 -27.18
C GLU A 63 14.17 -18.83 -25.89
N LEU A 64 15.48 -19.05 -25.94
CA LEU A 64 16.38 -18.75 -24.82
C LEU A 64 16.41 -17.25 -24.50
N LEU A 65 16.43 -16.39 -25.52
CA LEU A 65 16.37 -14.94 -25.36
C LEU A 65 15.05 -14.51 -24.72
N GLU A 66 13.92 -15.00 -25.22
CA GLU A 66 12.60 -14.66 -24.68
C GLU A 66 12.49 -15.04 -23.20
N LYS A 67 12.91 -16.26 -22.86
CA LYS A 67 12.93 -16.74 -21.48
C LYS A 67 13.83 -15.88 -20.59
N THR A 68 15.05 -15.60 -21.04
CA THR A 68 16.02 -14.82 -20.25
C THR A 68 15.55 -13.37 -20.05
N LEU A 69 14.90 -12.76 -21.06
CA LEU A 69 14.28 -11.44 -20.94
C LEU A 69 13.11 -11.44 -19.95
N ARG A 70 12.27 -12.47 -19.99
CA ARG A 70 11.16 -12.64 -19.04
C ARG A 70 11.67 -12.78 -17.61
N ASP A 71 12.70 -13.59 -17.40
CA ASP A 71 13.34 -13.78 -16.10
C ASP A 71 13.98 -12.46 -15.61
N TYR A 72 14.59 -11.69 -16.51
CA TYR A 72 15.17 -10.39 -16.19
C TYR A 72 14.12 -9.37 -15.71
N VAL A 73 13.01 -9.24 -16.45
CA VAL A 73 11.92 -8.33 -16.09
C VAL A 73 11.30 -8.73 -14.76
N THR A 74 11.09 -10.03 -14.55
CA THR A 74 10.54 -10.57 -13.29
C THR A 74 11.48 -10.28 -12.13
N ALA A 75 12.78 -10.56 -12.26
CA ALA A 75 13.77 -10.29 -11.22
C ALA A 75 13.87 -8.80 -10.85
N ILE A 76 13.77 -7.89 -11.83
CA ILE A 76 13.74 -6.45 -11.57
C ILE A 76 12.47 -6.06 -10.82
N ARG A 77 11.31 -6.56 -11.26
CA ARG A 77 10.03 -6.27 -10.62
C ARG A 77 10.01 -6.75 -9.18
N ASP A 78 10.48 -7.97 -8.93
CA ASP A 78 10.54 -8.56 -7.58
C ASP A 78 11.49 -7.77 -6.68
N TYR A 79 12.66 -7.38 -7.21
CA TYR A 79 13.60 -6.52 -6.49
C TYR A 79 12.99 -5.16 -6.15
N GLN A 80 12.31 -4.50 -7.10
CA GLN A 80 11.64 -3.22 -6.85
C GLN A 80 10.50 -3.36 -5.84
N PHE A 81 9.76 -4.45 -5.89
CA PHE A 81 8.67 -4.75 -4.96
C PHE A 81 9.19 -4.92 -3.53
N ILE A 82 10.24 -5.73 -3.34
CA ILE A 82 10.84 -5.97 -2.03
C ILE A 82 11.54 -4.71 -1.50
N ARG A 83 12.26 -3.98 -2.36
CA ARG A 83 12.90 -2.71 -1.99
C ARG A 83 11.90 -1.61 -1.65
N GLY A 84 10.69 -1.65 -2.23
CA GLY A 84 9.61 -0.72 -1.95
C GLY A 84 8.99 -0.87 -0.54
N GLN A 85 9.34 -1.93 0.18
CA GLN A 85 8.85 -2.20 1.53
C GLN A 85 9.71 -1.50 2.59
N ARG A 86 9.09 -1.20 3.73
CA ARG A 86 9.77 -0.45 4.79
C ARG A 86 10.81 -1.33 5.49
N VAL A 87 12.06 -0.89 5.46
CA VAL A 87 13.14 -1.45 6.28
C VAL A 87 12.89 -1.06 7.74
N ILE A 88 12.84 -2.05 8.62
CA ILE A 88 12.68 -1.83 10.07
C ILE A 88 14.00 -1.23 10.60
N ARG A 89 13.94 -0.21 11.46
CA ARG A 89 15.14 0.35 12.12
C ARG A 89 15.44 -0.40 13.41
N GLY A 90 16.73 -0.54 13.72
CA GLY A 90 17.33 -1.54 14.63
C GLY A 90 16.79 -1.72 16.05
N THR A 91 15.96 -0.83 16.59
CA THR A 91 15.42 -0.96 17.95
C THR A 91 14.18 -1.86 18.01
N GLU A 92 13.34 -1.87 16.96
CA GLU A 92 12.12 -2.72 16.88
C GLU A 92 12.48 -4.16 16.46
N ILE A 93 13.71 -4.32 15.97
CA ILE A 93 14.31 -5.56 15.48
C ILE A 93 14.79 -6.45 16.65
N GLN A 94 15.34 -5.87 17.73
CA GLN A 94 16.05 -6.64 18.78
C GLN A 94 15.13 -7.55 19.60
N ASP A 95 13.94 -7.07 19.98
CA ASP A 95 12.99 -7.87 20.78
C ASP A 95 12.34 -9.02 19.99
N ARG A 96 12.31 -8.91 18.65
CA ARG A 96 11.64 -9.87 17.74
C ARG A 96 12.60 -10.72 16.92
N LYS A 97 13.89 -10.40 16.89
CA LYS A 97 14.94 -11.19 16.21
C LYS A 97 15.32 -12.46 16.95
N LEU A 98 15.17 -12.48 18.27
CA LEU A 98 15.60 -13.60 19.12
C LEU A 98 15.17 -14.98 18.58
N PRO A 99 13.93 -15.19 18.06
CA PRO A 99 13.52 -16.48 17.52
C PRO A 99 14.03 -16.76 16.09
N LEU A 100 14.04 -15.77 15.18
CA LEU A 100 14.48 -15.98 13.79
C LEU A 100 16.00 -16.11 13.69
N ASP A 101 16.76 -15.26 14.38
CA ASP A 101 18.21 -15.34 14.40
C ASP A 101 18.67 -16.72 14.91
N GLN A 102 17.94 -17.34 15.84
CA GLN A 102 18.30 -18.65 16.36
C GLN A 102 18.01 -19.80 15.38
N ILE A 103 17.02 -19.65 14.49
CA ILE A 103 16.61 -20.66 13.50
C ILE A 103 17.39 -20.51 12.19
N PHE A 104 17.74 -19.29 11.80
CA PHE A 104 18.39 -18.99 10.52
C PHE A 104 19.90 -18.75 10.62
N ARG A 105 20.50 -18.69 11.82
CA ARG A 105 21.96 -18.62 11.97
C ARG A 105 22.61 -19.93 11.55
N SER A 106 23.39 -19.88 10.47
CA SER A 106 24.45 -20.85 10.22
C SER A 106 25.62 -20.59 11.17
N ALA A 107 26.41 -21.62 11.50
CA ALA A 107 27.61 -21.49 12.32
C ALA A 107 28.66 -20.51 11.74
N GLU A 108 28.51 -20.13 10.46
CA GLU A 108 29.38 -19.22 9.71
C GLU A 108 28.94 -17.75 9.71
N ASP A 109 27.74 -17.42 10.24
CA ASP A 109 27.14 -16.07 10.17
C ASP A 109 27.71 -15.06 11.19
N LEU A 110 28.64 -15.46 12.05
CA LEU A 110 29.28 -14.57 13.03
C LEU A 110 30.13 -13.48 12.37
N ASN A 111 30.46 -13.62 11.08
CA ASN A 111 31.29 -12.69 10.32
C ASN A 111 30.82 -12.53 8.87
N ASP A 112 29.50 -12.59 8.62
CA ASP A 112 28.94 -12.50 7.26
C ASP A 112 29.12 -11.07 6.69
N PRO A 113 29.82 -10.90 5.55
CA PRO A 113 29.96 -9.61 4.86
C PRO A 113 28.65 -9.13 4.21
N PHE A 114 27.59 -9.96 4.15
CA PHE A 114 26.32 -9.64 3.49
C PHE A 114 25.16 -9.51 4.50
N PRO A 115 24.96 -8.33 5.09
CA PRO A 115 23.90 -8.16 6.10
C PRO A 115 22.51 -8.43 5.49
N THR A 116 21.82 -9.43 6.05
CA THR A 116 20.41 -9.67 5.75
C THR A 116 19.56 -8.68 6.53
N TYR A 117 18.80 -7.85 5.82
CA TYR A 117 17.87 -6.89 6.44
C TYR A 117 16.48 -7.51 6.52
N TYR A 118 15.73 -7.22 7.57
CA TYR A 118 14.34 -7.68 7.69
C TYR A 118 13.40 -6.62 7.15
N THR A 119 12.54 -7.03 6.21
CA THR A 119 11.48 -6.19 5.64
C THR A 119 10.14 -6.66 6.17
N LEU A 120 9.30 -5.70 6.55
CA LEU A 120 7.91 -5.95 6.89
C LEU A 120 7.08 -5.86 5.62
N HIS A 121 6.26 -6.88 5.37
CA HIS A 121 5.16 -6.72 4.42
C HIS A 121 4.19 -5.71 5.01
N GLN A 122 4.17 -4.51 4.45
CA GLN A 122 2.97 -3.69 4.58
C GLN A 122 1.93 -4.34 3.66
N ASP A 123 1.04 -5.16 4.24
CA ASP A 123 -0.29 -5.28 3.67
C ASP A 123 -0.75 -3.85 3.42
N ALA A 124 -0.96 -3.56 2.13
CA ALA A 124 -1.19 -2.26 1.55
C ALA A 124 -1.54 -1.20 2.59
N LYS A 125 -0.51 -0.44 3.02
CA LYS A 125 -0.60 0.75 3.87
C LYS A 125 -2.06 1.11 4.20
N GLU A 126 -2.50 0.88 5.44
CA GLU A 126 -3.31 1.90 6.10
C GLU A 126 -2.43 3.15 6.16
N LYS A 127 -2.30 3.84 5.01
CA LYS A 127 -1.69 5.14 4.89
C LYS A 127 -2.68 5.97 5.70
N ILE A 128 -2.33 6.26 6.95
CA ILE A 128 -3.21 7.02 7.83
C ILE A 128 -3.48 8.33 7.09
N ASP A 129 -4.68 8.42 6.52
CA ASP A 129 -5.10 9.60 5.77
C ASP A 129 -5.20 10.77 6.74
N PRO A 130 -5.08 12.03 6.27
CA PRO A 130 -5.16 13.20 7.13
C PRO A 130 -6.42 13.23 8.00
N ILE A 131 -7.54 12.72 7.48
CA ILE A 131 -8.79 12.56 8.24
C ILE A 131 -8.62 11.54 9.37
N ARG A 132 -8.01 10.39 9.12
CA ARG A 132 -7.76 9.37 10.15
C ARG A 132 -6.79 9.90 11.22
N GLU A 133 -5.77 10.65 10.81
CA GLU A 133 -4.82 11.30 11.71
C GLU A 133 -5.50 12.36 12.60
N ALA A 134 -6.37 13.19 12.01
CA ALA A 134 -7.17 14.16 12.77
C ALA A 134 -8.08 13.46 13.78
N PHE A 135 -8.76 12.38 13.36
CA PHE A 135 -9.58 11.58 14.27
C PHE A 135 -8.74 10.96 15.40
N MET A 136 -7.53 10.48 15.09
CA MET A 136 -6.61 9.95 16.11
C MET A 136 -6.15 11.01 17.11
N LYS A 137 -6.08 12.27 16.70
CA LYS A 137 -5.68 13.40 17.57
C LYS A 137 -6.83 13.93 18.43
N TYR A 138 -8.05 13.98 17.89
CA TYR A 138 -9.20 14.59 18.58
C TYR A 138 -10.05 13.61 19.38
N PHE A 139 -10.06 12.32 19.04
CA PHE A 139 -10.83 11.33 19.80
C PHE A 139 -10.10 10.89 21.09
N PRO A 140 -10.85 10.58 22.16
CA PRO A 140 -10.27 10.09 23.41
C PRO A 140 -9.48 8.80 23.17
N SER A 141 -8.35 8.67 23.86
CA SER A 141 -7.39 7.56 23.74
C SER A 141 -8.02 6.17 23.89
N ARG A 142 -9.18 6.06 24.54
CA ARG A 142 -9.94 4.80 24.67
C ARG A 142 -10.51 4.29 23.34
N LEU A 143 -10.77 5.15 22.36
CA LEU A 143 -11.40 4.79 21.07
C LEU A 143 -10.37 4.68 19.94
N THR A 144 -9.27 5.42 20.04
CA THR A 144 -8.22 5.48 19.02
C THR A 144 -7.24 4.32 19.07
N TRP A 145 -7.06 3.70 20.24
CA TRP A 145 -6.21 2.53 20.41
C TRP A 145 -6.97 1.22 20.14
N SER A 146 -6.38 0.32 19.34
CA SER A 146 -6.88 -1.06 19.23
C SER A 146 -6.61 -1.83 20.53
N LYS A 147 -7.45 -2.83 20.83
CA LYS A 147 -7.26 -3.69 22.02
C LYS A 147 -5.91 -4.42 21.98
N GLU A 148 -5.49 -4.83 20.80
CA GLU A 148 -4.25 -5.53 20.52
C GLU A 148 -3.05 -4.60 20.67
N GLU A 149 -3.10 -3.39 20.10
CA GLU A 149 -2.02 -2.39 20.22
C GLU A 149 -1.87 -1.90 21.67
N ARG A 150 -2.98 -1.73 22.40
CA ARG A 150 -2.96 -1.35 23.81
C ARG A 150 -2.28 -2.39 24.70
N ARG A 151 -2.47 -3.68 24.41
CA ARG A 151 -1.80 -4.78 25.13
C ARG A 151 -0.31 -4.84 24.81
N GLN A 152 0.09 -4.55 23.58
CA GLN A 152 1.49 -4.60 23.16
C GLN A 152 2.30 -3.37 23.60
N ARG A 153 1.66 -2.19 23.71
CA ARG A 153 2.33 -0.92 24.01
C ARG A 153 1.67 -0.19 25.18
N GLU A 154 1.46 -0.90 26.27
CA GLU A 154 0.77 -0.37 27.46
C GLU A 154 1.45 0.86 28.07
N ARG A 155 2.80 0.88 28.09
CA ARG A 155 3.58 2.05 28.54
C ARG A 155 3.33 3.30 27.67
N ASP A 156 3.29 3.12 26.35
CA ASP A 156 3.02 4.24 25.44
C ASP A 156 1.56 4.73 25.48
N TYR A 157 0.63 3.84 25.85
CA TYR A 157 -0.77 4.20 26.11
C TYR A 157 -0.90 5.05 27.38
N MET A 158 -0.21 4.68 28.46
CA MET A 158 -0.18 5.46 29.70
C MET A 158 0.52 6.82 29.52
N ASP A 159 1.56 6.88 28.68
CA ASP A 159 2.26 8.11 28.31
C ASP A 159 1.44 9.04 27.38
N GLY A 160 0.25 8.62 26.92
CA GLY A 160 -0.61 9.43 26.06
C GLY A 160 -0.08 9.62 24.62
N LYS A 161 0.77 8.71 24.13
CA LYS A 161 1.31 8.80 22.77
C LYS A 161 0.25 8.49 21.72
N LEU A 162 0.44 9.01 20.51
CA LEU A 162 -0.43 8.71 19.37
C LEU A 162 -0.31 7.22 18.97
N PRO A 163 -1.43 6.53 18.69
CA PRO A 163 -1.40 5.14 18.23
C PRO A 163 -0.74 5.05 16.85
N LYS A 164 -0.07 3.93 16.56
CA LYS A 164 0.54 3.65 15.26
C LYS A 164 -0.44 2.93 14.32
N ARG A 165 -1.45 2.23 14.84
CA ARG A 165 -2.50 1.57 14.05
C ARG A 165 -3.85 2.25 14.24
N VAL A 166 -4.70 2.21 13.22
CA VAL A 166 -6.05 2.79 13.32
C VAL A 166 -6.95 1.79 14.04
N SER A 167 -7.58 2.19 15.14
CA SER A 167 -8.62 1.38 15.79
C SER A 167 -9.79 1.14 14.85
N LYS A 168 -10.39 -0.06 14.91
CA LYS A 168 -11.59 -0.43 14.12
C LYS A 168 -12.70 0.63 14.24
N PHE A 169 -12.87 1.22 15.41
CA PHE A 169 -13.87 2.28 15.62
C PHE A 169 -13.59 3.53 14.80
N VAL A 170 -12.33 4.00 14.78
CA VAL A 170 -11.91 5.16 13.98
C VAL A 170 -12.07 4.85 12.50
N ASP A 171 -11.67 3.66 12.05
CA ASP A 171 -11.83 3.23 10.67
C ASP A 171 -13.31 3.26 10.22
N TYR A 172 -14.22 2.66 11.00
CA TYR A 172 -15.65 2.70 10.69
C TYR A 172 -16.23 4.11 10.75
N SER A 173 -15.79 4.94 11.71
CA SER A 173 -16.28 6.33 11.83
C SER A 173 -15.86 7.18 10.64
N VAL A 174 -14.60 7.06 10.21
CA VAL A 174 -14.09 7.76 9.02
C VAL A 174 -14.81 7.28 7.76
N ARG A 175 -14.98 5.96 7.59
CA ARG A 175 -15.74 5.39 6.46
C ARG A 175 -17.19 5.87 6.45
N PHE A 176 -17.84 5.89 7.61
CA PHE A 176 -19.20 6.41 7.74
C PHE A 176 -19.28 7.89 7.34
N LEU A 177 -18.33 8.71 7.79
CA LEU A 177 -18.30 10.13 7.47
C LEU A 177 -18.03 10.39 5.99
N ILE A 178 -17.09 9.66 5.38
CA ILE A 178 -16.82 9.72 3.94
C ILE A 178 -18.06 9.30 3.13
N ALA A 179 -18.71 8.21 3.51
CA ALA A 179 -19.93 7.72 2.85
C ALA A 179 -21.07 8.74 2.94
N ASN A 180 -21.31 9.31 4.12
CA ASN A 180 -22.33 10.35 4.33
C ASN A 180 -21.99 11.62 3.55
N THR A 181 -20.73 12.05 3.54
CA THR A 181 -20.30 13.24 2.82
C THR A 181 -20.50 13.08 1.32
N GLY A 182 -20.12 11.93 0.76
CA GLY A 182 -20.37 11.62 -0.66
C GLY A 182 -21.86 11.62 -1.01
N GLY A 183 -22.69 11.01 -0.15
CA GLY A 183 -24.15 11.00 -0.34
C GLY A 183 -24.78 12.39 -0.26
N LEU A 184 -24.40 13.20 0.72
CA LEU A 184 -24.88 14.58 0.88
C LEU A 184 -24.46 15.48 -0.29
N LEU A 185 -23.24 15.30 -0.81
CA LEU A 185 -22.74 16.09 -1.93
C LEU A 185 -23.52 15.85 -3.23
N LEU A 186 -24.16 14.70 -3.40
CA LEU A 186 -25.05 14.46 -4.54
C LEU A 186 -26.51 14.77 -4.20
N GLY A 187 -26.95 14.38 -3.01
CA GLY A 187 -28.33 14.53 -2.57
C GLY A 187 -28.75 15.99 -2.41
N VAL A 188 -27.91 16.84 -1.80
CA VAL A 188 -28.27 18.24 -1.53
C VAL A 188 -28.48 19.04 -2.83
N PRO A 189 -27.56 19.02 -3.81
CA PRO A 189 -27.80 19.67 -5.10
C PRO A 189 -29.05 19.16 -5.80
N TRP A 190 -29.28 17.85 -5.78
CA TRP A 190 -30.45 17.24 -6.39
C TRP A 190 -31.75 17.76 -5.76
N VAL A 191 -31.87 17.76 -4.43
CA VAL A 191 -33.06 18.28 -3.75
C VAL A 191 -33.29 19.75 -4.07
N ILE A 192 -32.24 20.59 -4.04
CA ILE A 192 -32.36 22.03 -4.31
C ILE A 192 -32.88 22.27 -5.74
N ILE A 193 -32.34 21.54 -6.73
CA ILE A 193 -32.71 21.68 -8.14
C ILE A 193 -34.13 21.17 -8.40
N VAL A 194 -34.54 20.07 -7.76
CA VAL A 194 -35.89 19.50 -7.92
C VAL A 194 -36.97 20.39 -7.31
N VAL A 195 -36.72 20.98 -6.13
CA VAL A 195 -37.73 21.78 -5.43
C VAL A 195 -38.04 23.09 -6.14
N GLN A 196 -37.05 23.72 -6.77
CA GLN A 196 -37.24 24.95 -7.55
C GLN A 196 -36.38 24.94 -8.82
N PRO A 197 -36.88 24.35 -9.93
CA PRO A 197 -36.15 24.28 -11.18
C PRO A 197 -35.95 25.68 -11.76
N SER A 198 -34.71 26.15 -11.79
CA SER A 198 -34.30 27.43 -12.37
C SER A 198 -32.87 27.34 -12.89
N MET A 199 -32.66 27.80 -14.12
CA MET A 199 -31.36 27.67 -14.81
C MET A 199 -30.22 28.33 -14.03
N LEU A 200 -30.42 29.56 -13.53
CA LEU A 200 -29.40 30.30 -12.80
C LEU A 200 -29.08 29.66 -11.44
N LYS A 201 -30.09 29.17 -10.72
CA LYS A 201 -29.90 28.47 -9.44
C LYS A 201 -29.11 27.17 -9.65
N SER A 202 -29.47 26.38 -10.65
CA SER A 202 -28.79 25.11 -10.96
C SER A 202 -27.31 25.33 -11.29
N MET A 203 -27.00 26.35 -12.12
CA MET A 203 -25.60 26.69 -12.44
C MET A 203 -24.81 27.08 -11.18
N VAL A 204 -25.36 27.96 -10.35
CA VAL A 204 -24.69 28.43 -9.12
C VAL A 204 -24.48 27.29 -8.12
N VAL A 205 -25.51 26.46 -7.90
CA VAL A 205 -25.45 25.33 -6.97
C VAL A 205 -24.41 24.31 -7.43
N SER A 206 -24.43 23.90 -8.70
CA SER A 206 -23.49 22.90 -9.21
C SER A 206 -22.05 23.39 -9.21
N SER A 207 -21.77 24.63 -9.63
CA SER A 207 -20.43 25.19 -9.54
C SER A 207 -19.91 25.25 -8.09
N SER A 208 -20.76 25.66 -7.15
CA SER A 208 -20.39 25.73 -5.72
C SER A 208 -20.04 24.36 -5.15
N PHE A 209 -20.86 23.34 -5.47
CA PHE A 209 -20.65 21.98 -5.00
C PHE A 209 -19.45 21.28 -5.65
N ILE A 210 -19.15 21.54 -6.93
CA ILE A 210 -17.93 21.04 -7.60
C ILE A 210 -16.68 21.61 -6.93
N ILE A 211 -16.66 22.91 -6.65
CA ILE A 211 -15.53 23.57 -5.96
C ILE A 211 -15.37 22.99 -4.56
N PHE A 212 -16.46 22.85 -3.81
CA PHE A 212 -16.42 22.28 -2.47
C PHE A 212 -15.91 20.82 -2.48
N PHE A 213 -16.36 20.00 -3.44
CA PHE A 213 -15.87 18.63 -3.60
C PHE A 213 -14.38 18.57 -3.91
N ALA A 214 -13.90 19.42 -4.83
CA ALA A 214 -12.48 19.51 -5.16
C ALA A 214 -11.63 19.92 -3.94
N LEU A 215 -12.08 20.89 -3.14
CA LEU A 215 -11.42 21.28 -1.90
C LEU A 215 -11.43 20.14 -0.88
N ALA A 216 -12.55 19.44 -0.72
CA ALA A 216 -12.67 18.30 0.19
C ALA A 216 -11.69 17.17 -0.19
N LEU A 217 -11.51 16.89 -1.48
CA LEU A 217 -10.49 15.93 -1.94
C LEU A 217 -9.08 16.44 -1.70
N ALA A 218 -8.79 17.71 -2.04
CA ALA A 218 -7.45 18.28 -1.91
C ALA A 218 -6.94 18.32 -0.46
N PHE A 219 -7.82 18.59 0.50
CA PHE A 219 -7.45 18.68 1.93
C PHE A 219 -7.72 17.39 2.71
N GLY A 220 -8.77 16.64 2.36
CA GLY A 220 -9.24 15.52 3.16
C GLY A 220 -8.59 14.18 2.81
N VAL A 221 -8.22 13.96 1.54
CA VAL A 221 -7.83 12.63 1.07
C VAL A 221 -6.46 12.70 0.40
N LYS A 222 -5.58 11.74 0.69
CA LYS A 222 -4.21 11.70 0.18
C LYS A 222 -4.17 11.10 -1.24
N VAL A 223 -4.84 11.76 -2.16
CA VAL A 223 -5.08 11.34 -3.55
C VAL A 223 -4.04 11.99 -4.47
N SER A 224 -3.67 11.33 -5.56
CA SER A 224 -2.80 11.97 -6.56
C SER A 224 -3.52 13.12 -7.28
N ASN A 225 -2.77 14.07 -7.85
CA ASN A 225 -3.34 15.18 -8.62
C ASN A 225 -4.20 14.67 -9.80
N LEU A 226 -3.79 13.57 -10.43
CA LEU A 226 -4.51 12.96 -11.55
C LEU A 226 -5.83 12.35 -11.09
N GLU A 227 -5.82 11.56 -10.02
CA GLU A 227 -7.03 10.96 -9.46
C GLU A 227 -8.01 12.05 -8.98
N THR A 228 -7.52 13.14 -8.37
CA THR A 228 -8.35 14.28 -7.97
C THR A 228 -9.03 14.94 -9.16
N LEU A 229 -8.30 15.12 -10.27
CA LEU A 229 -8.84 15.67 -11.51
C LEU A 229 -9.92 14.76 -12.10
N ILE A 230 -9.66 13.44 -12.18
CA ILE A 230 -10.61 12.45 -12.70
C ILE A 230 -11.88 12.41 -11.85
N SER A 231 -11.75 12.38 -10.52
CA SER A 231 -12.90 12.38 -9.61
C SER A 231 -13.74 13.65 -9.72
N THR A 232 -13.09 14.82 -9.83
CA THR A 232 -13.80 16.10 -10.00
C THR A 232 -14.54 16.16 -11.32
N PHE A 233 -13.93 15.66 -12.40
CA PHE A 233 -14.57 15.56 -13.71
C PHE A 233 -15.79 14.63 -13.68
N ALA A 234 -15.66 13.44 -13.08
CA ALA A 234 -16.76 12.49 -12.93
C ALA A 234 -17.93 13.07 -12.10
N TYR A 235 -17.62 13.77 -11.02
CA TYR A 235 -18.62 14.44 -10.18
C TYR A 235 -19.34 15.56 -10.94
N ALA A 236 -18.61 16.40 -11.67
CA ALA A 236 -19.18 17.45 -12.51
C ALA A 236 -20.11 16.86 -13.58
N ALA A 237 -19.68 15.79 -14.26
CA ALA A 237 -20.48 15.10 -15.27
C ALA A 237 -21.81 14.56 -14.68
N ALA A 238 -21.78 13.97 -13.48
CA ALA A 238 -22.97 13.49 -12.81
C ALA A 238 -23.96 14.62 -12.49
N LEU A 239 -23.48 15.75 -11.96
CA LEU A 239 -24.32 16.92 -11.69
C LEU A 239 -24.91 17.53 -12.97
N PHE A 240 -24.10 17.70 -14.03
CA PHE A 240 -24.59 18.26 -15.29
C PHE A 240 -25.58 17.33 -15.99
N GLY A 241 -25.36 16.01 -15.94
CA GLY A 241 -26.33 15.03 -16.46
C GLY A 241 -27.67 15.12 -15.73
N LEU A 242 -27.64 15.26 -14.40
CA LEU A 242 -28.82 15.40 -13.55
C LEU A 242 -29.55 16.74 -13.78
N ILE A 243 -28.83 17.84 -14.00
CA ILE A 243 -29.43 19.11 -14.41
C ILE A 243 -30.09 18.96 -15.78
N GLY A 244 -29.42 18.31 -16.73
CA GLY A 244 -29.91 18.09 -18.08
C GLY A 244 -31.22 17.32 -18.13
N THR A 245 -31.38 16.28 -17.31
CA THR A 245 -32.64 15.53 -17.23
C THR A 245 -33.78 16.35 -16.61
N ILE A 246 -33.51 17.11 -15.55
CA ILE A 246 -34.54 17.89 -14.85
C ILE A 246 -35.02 19.09 -15.68
N LEU A 247 -34.08 19.84 -16.29
CA LEU A 247 -34.43 20.98 -17.15
C LEU A 247 -34.98 20.54 -18.51
N GLY A 248 -34.48 19.42 -19.07
CA GLY A 248 -34.95 18.87 -20.34
C GLY A 248 -36.35 18.28 -20.29
N CYS A 249 -36.84 17.84 -19.12
CA CYS A 249 -38.22 17.42 -18.93
C CYS A 249 -39.22 18.56 -18.70
N SER A 250 -38.74 19.82 -18.57
CA SER A 250 -39.60 20.99 -18.32
C SER A 250 -39.97 21.76 -19.62
N VAL A 251 -39.71 21.16 -20.79
CA VAL A 251 -40.06 21.69 -22.13
C VAL A 251 -41.15 20.85 -22.76
#